data_AF-A0A0D6B5G5-F1
#
_entry.id   AF-A0A0D6B5G5-F1
#
_cell.length_a   1.000
_cell.length_b   1.000
_cell.length_c   1.000
_cell.angle_alpha   90.00
_cell.angle_beta   90.00
_cell.angle_gamma   90.00
#
_symmetry.space_group_name_H-M   'P 1'
#
loop_
_entity.id
_entity.type
_entity.pdbx_description
1 polymer ?
#
loop_
_entity_poly.entity_id
_entity_poly.type
_entity_poly.pdbx_seq_one_letter_code
_entity_poly.pdbx_strand_id
1 'polypeptide(L)'
;MLSQGEAAFRQALRDLARSSGGTQIAPRQTFGKLYVALDDYLTDSAFDPFRTIPRDCILETWPVAAGERVLGEVLPARRLHNPRTAANEIGVSTKLVEQIMTDAGALPAADPRPFALRTFDAAEYAWLLAEIPTLVGRGDMLAAMGATEAQLRTLREEKIIRPLTKHPRVKAPWQLADGLALVAELHALMQPDPADGSGWEGLQFAKRRTGLPVGAMLNAIRERRMRVARDPGQSGYRSFMVLKAEVDSLTGARPHVRRRDETAAAGQPASVFANSIGMRRRGWYPALHQAGHAPAFWNRHPVTRRAVLYVSEDDKAKFHRPFLTPATMQSEFGLHCQTCTARLRAAGVRPF
;
A
#
# COMPACT_ATOMS: atom_id res chain seq x y z
N MET A 1 59.15 -5.08 3.28
CA MET A 1 57.77 -5.46 2.87
C MET A 1 57.75 -6.84 2.22
N LEU A 2 58.46 -7.08 1.11
CA LEU A 2 58.54 -8.44 0.52
C LEU A 2 59.23 -9.46 1.44
N SER A 3 60.21 -9.01 2.24
CA SER A 3 60.85 -9.81 3.30
C SER A 3 59.92 -10.22 4.45
N GLN A 4 58.72 -9.63 4.53
CA GLN A 4 57.69 -9.96 5.53
C GLN A 4 56.59 -10.86 4.96
N GLY A 5 56.76 -11.34 3.72
CA GLY A 5 55.84 -12.27 3.06
C GLY A 5 54.65 -11.64 2.35
N GLU A 6 53.86 -12.48 1.69
CA GLU A 6 52.70 -12.10 0.87
C GLU A 6 51.65 -11.29 1.63
N ALA A 7 51.35 -11.66 2.88
CA ALA A 7 50.32 -10.99 3.67
C ALA A 7 50.67 -9.51 3.93
N ALA A 8 51.92 -9.22 4.23
CA ALA A 8 52.41 -7.85 4.43
C ALA A 8 52.34 -7.04 3.12
N PHE A 9 52.63 -7.68 1.98
CA PHE A 9 52.50 -7.04 0.67
C PHE A 9 51.04 -6.74 0.30
N ARG A 10 50.12 -7.69 0.50
CA ARG A 10 48.67 -7.46 0.33
C ARG A 10 48.17 -6.31 1.20
N GLN A 11 48.60 -6.27 2.47
CA GLN A 11 48.20 -5.22 3.39
C GLN A 11 48.69 -3.84 2.94
N ALA A 12 49.95 -3.74 2.49
CA ALA A 12 50.51 -2.50 1.96
C ALA A 12 49.74 -1.96 0.74
N LEU A 13 49.34 -2.85 -0.19
CA LEU A 13 48.52 -2.47 -1.34
C LEU A 13 47.14 -1.96 -0.94
N ARG A 14 46.50 -2.61 0.04
CA ARG A 14 45.21 -2.16 0.59
C ARG A 14 45.32 -0.81 1.28
N ASP A 15 46.40 -0.56 2.02
CA ASP A 15 46.60 0.73 2.69
C ASP A 15 46.86 1.85 1.67
N LEU A 16 47.61 1.56 0.60
CA LEU A 16 47.80 2.49 -0.51
C LEU A 16 46.46 2.79 -1.23
N ALA A 17 45.66 1.76 -1.47
CA ALA A 17 44.31 1.89 -2.02
C ALA A 17 43.40 2.77 -1.14
N ARG A 18 43.43 2.58 0.19
CA ARG A 18 42.67 3.39 1.15
C ARG A 18 43.15 4.83 1.24
N SER A 19 44.46 5.08 1.10
CA SER A 19 45.02 6.43 1.10
C SER A 19 44.73 7.23 -0.18
N SER A 20 44.16 6.58 -1.19
CA SER A 20 43.80 7.25 -2.44
C SER A 20 42.67 8.25 -2.21
N GLY A 21 42.94 9.53 -2.49
CA GLY A 21 41.99 10.63 -2.37
C GLY A 21 41.94 11.49 -3.65
N GLY A 22 40.89 12.31 -3.80
CA GLY A 22 40.72 13.23 -4.92
C GLY A 22 39.61 12.84 -5.92
N THR A 23 39.52 13.57 -7.03
CA THR A 23 38.44 13.47 -8.03
C THR A 23 38.66 12.40 -9.11
N GLN A 24 39.89 11.95 -9.32
CA GLN A 24 40.23 10.85 -10.22
C GLN A 24 41.06 9.83 -9.44
N ILE A 25 40.47 8.67 -9.15
CA ILE A 25 41.11 7.58 -8.41
C ILE A 25 41.02 6.34 -9.27
N ALA A 26 42.17 5.93 -9.83
CA ALA A 26 42.30 4.76 -10.67
C ALA A 26 43.48 3.89 -10.23
N PRO A 27 43.44 2.56 -10.44
CA PRO A 27 44.51 1.64 -10.06
C PRO A 27 45.91 2.09 -10.48
N ARG A 28 46.07 2.51 -11.74
CA ARG A 28 47.35 2.96 -12.30
C ARG A 28 47.89 4.22 -11.61
N GLN A 29 47.01 5.13 -11.18
CA GLN A 29 47.40 6.34 -10.45
C GLN A 29 47.80 6.01 -9.01
N THR A 30 47.06 5.12 -8.37
CA THR A 30 47.30 4.70 -6.98
C THR A 30 48.58 3.88 -6.83
N PHE A 31 48.80 2.89 -7.70
CA PHE A 31 49.96 2.01 -7.63
C PHE A 31 51.17 2.54 -8.41
N GLY A 32 50.98 3.56 -9.25
CA GLY A 32 52.04 4.31 -9.91
C GLY A 32 53.05 3.41 -10.65
N LYS A 33 54.33 3.57 -10.32
CA LYS A 33 55.44 2.83 -10.95
C LYS A 33 55.33 1.32 -10.80
N LEU A 34 54.73 0.81 -9.71
CA LEU A 34 54.53 -0.62 -9.54
C LEU A 34 53.59 -1.17 -10.61
N TYR A 35 52.50 -0.47 -10.89
CA TYR A 35 51.56 -0.86 -11.94
C TYR A 35 52.24 -0.86 -13.31
N VAL A 36 52.98 0.21 -13.62
CA VAL A 36 53.69 0.35 -14.91
C VAL A 36 54.73 -0.74 -15.09
N ALA A 37 55.55 -1.02 -14.07
CA ALA A 37 56.56 -2.06 -14.16
C ALA A 37 55.95 -3.45 -14.39
N LEU A 38 54.84 -3.79 -13.73
CA LEU A 38 54.16 -5.07 -13.94
C LEU A 38 53.51 -5.21 -15.33
N ASP A 39 53.21 -4.09 -15.98
CA ASP A 39 52.72 -4.01 -17.36
C ASP A 39 53.82 -4.38 -18.37
N ASP A 40 55.09 -4.18 -18.03
CA ASP A 40 56.23 -4.56 -18.90
C ASP A 40 56.51 -6.07 -18.88
N TYR A 41 56.02 -6.79 -17.85
CA TYR A 41 56.29 -8.22 -17.64
C TYR A 41 55.10 -9.13 -17.94
N LEU A 42 54.06 -8.68 -18.66
CA LEU A 42 52.79 -9.42 -18.82
C LEU A 42 52.92 -10.87 -19.34
N THR A 43 53.95 -11.18 -20.12
CA THR A 43 54.19 -12.52 -20.69
C THR A 43 55.14 -13.39 -19.87
N ASP A 44 55.79 -12.83 -18.85
CA ASP A 44 56.72 -13.57 -18.00
C ASP A 44 55.98 -14.24 -16.83
N SER A 45 55.87 -15.57 -16.90
CA SER A 45 55.20 -16.38 -15.86
C SER A 45 55.85 -16.29 -14.48
N ALA A 46 57.15 -15.94 -14.38
CA ALA A 46 57.82 -15.77 -13.09
C ALA A 46 57.22 -14.59 -12.28
N PHE A 47 56.57 -13.65 -12.97
CA PHE A 47 55.91 -12.50 -12.38
C PHE A 47 54.39 -12.71 -12.15
N ASP A 48 53.83 -13.89 -12.46
CA ASP A 48 52.40 -14.18 -12.25
C ASP A 48 51.93 -13.92 -10.80
N PRO A 49 52.65 -14.38 -9.74
CA PRO A 49 52.24 -14.08 -8.37
C PRO A 49 52.21 -12.57 -8.07
N PHE A 50 53.18 -11.84 -8.63
CA PHE A 50 53.32 -10.39 -8.46
C PHE A 50 52.32 -9.58 -9.28
N ARG A 51 51.69 -10.17 -10.32
CA ARG A 51 50.54 -9.60 -11.03
C ARG A 51 49.21 -9.97 -10.36
N THR A 52 49.09 -11.21 -9.89
CA THR A 52 47.85 -11.74 -9.30
C THR A 52 47.48 -10.96 -8.04
N ILE A 53 48.43 -10.75 -7.13
CA ILE A 53 48.16 -10.06 -5.86
C ILE A 53 47.66 -8.61 -6.05
N PRO A 54 48.32 -7.74 -6.84
CA PRO A 54 47.80 -6.41 -7.14
C PRO A 54 46.51 -6.45 -7.95
N ARG A 55 46.33 -7.40 -8.88
CA ARG A 55 45.08 -7.55 -9.63
C ARG A 55 43.91 -7.85 -8.70
N ASP A 56 44.06 -8.79 -7.78
CA ASP A 56 43.02 -9.09 -6.78
C ASP A 56 42.71 -7.87 -5.93
N CYS A 57 43.75 -7.16 -5.45
CA CYS A 57 43.56 -5.91 -4.70
C CYS A 57 42.80 -4.85 -5.52
N ILE A 58 43.04 -4.79 -6.83
CA ILE A 58 42.33 -3.87 -7.73
C ILE A 58 40.86 -4.25 -7.82
N LEU A 59 40.58 -5.52 -8.09
CA LEU A 59 39.23 -6.03 -8.26
C LEU A 59 38.42 -6.03 -6.96
N GLU A 60 39.07 -6.07 -5.80
CA GLU A 60 38.49 -5.92 -4.45
C GLU A 60 38.20 -4.45 -4.07
N THR A 61 38.71 -3.47 -4.82
CA THR A 61 38.65 -2.06 -4.43
C THR A 61 37.90 -1.19 -5.44
N TRP A 62 38.22 -1.34 -6.73
CA TRP A 62 37.68 -0.49 -7.80
C TRP A 62 36.58 -1.20 -8.60
N PRO A 63 35.56 -0.47 -9.05
CA PRO A 63 34.52 -1.01 -9.92
C PRO A 63 35.03 -1.08 -11.37
N VAL A 64 35.89 -2.05 -11.64
CA VAL A 64 36.44 -2.37 -12.98
C VAL A 64 35.35 -2.93 -13.88
N ALA A 65 35.30 -2.51 -15.14
CA ALA A 65 34.26 -2.96 -16.07
C ALA A 65 34.49 -4.41 -16.54
N ALA A 66 33.39 -5.11 -16.87
CA ALA A 66 33.48 -6.34 -17.63
C ALA A 66 34.13 -6.06 -19.00
N GLY A 67 35.01 -6.95 -19.43
CA GLY A 67 35.82 -6.79 -20.65
C GLY A 67 37.08 -5.94 -20.48
N GLU A 68 37.29 -5.28 -19.33
CA GLU A 68 38.49 -4.49 -19.08
C GLU A 68 39.67 -5.41 -18.71
N ARG A 69 40.86 -5.09 -19.23
CA ARG A 69 42.09 -5.83 -18.94
C ARG A 69 42.81 -5.22 -17.74
N VAL A 70 43.09 -6.04 -16.72
CA VAL A 70 43.87 -5.65 -15.53
C VAL A 70 45.09 -6.55 -15.41
N LEU A 71 46.28 -5.96 -15.60
CA LEU A 71 47.57 -6.66 -15.51
C LEU A 71 47.58 -7.98 -16.32
N GLY A 72 47.17 -7.91 -17.58
CA GLY A 72 47.21 -9.04 -18.53
C GLY A 72 45.92 -9.84 -18.67
N GLU A 73 45.05 -9.84 -17.67
CA GLU A 73 43.81 -10.64 -17.67
C GLU A 73 42.58 -9.79 -17.93
N VAL A 74 41.69 -10.29 -18.79
CA VAL A 74 40.39 -9.66 -19.06
C VAL A 74 39.40 -10.09 -18.01
N LEU A 75 38.75 -9.12 -17.36
CA LEU A 75 37.72 -9.40 -16.38
C LEU A 75 36.42 -9.83 -17.08
N PRO A 76 35.93 -11.07 -16.92
CA PRO A 76 34.72 -11.52 -17.64
C PRO A 76 33.44 -10.83 -17.16
N ALA A 77 33.36 -10.55 -15.86
CA ALA A 77 32.22 -9.90 -15.23
C ALA A 77 32.69 -8.95 -14.13
N ARG A 78 32.00 -7.82 -14.00
CA ARG A 78 32.26 -6.80 -12.98
C ARG A 78 32.05 -7.41 -11.58
N ARG A 79 33.02 -7.23 -10.68
CA ARG A 79 32.90 -7.67 -9.27
C ARG A 79 32.28 -6.62 -8.36
N LEU A 80 32.60 -5.35 -8.60
CA LEU A 80 32.14 -4.24 -7.78
C LEU A 80 31.45 -3.18 -8.63
N HIS A 81 30.41 -2.59 -8.06
CA HIS A 81 29.81 -1.35 -8.53
C HIS A 81 30.07 -0.23 -7.53
N ASN A 82 30.23 0.99 -8.04
CA ASN A 82 29.81 2.19 -7.31
C ASN A 82 28.47 2.68 -7.88
N PRO A 83 27.74 3.60 -7.20
CA PRO A 83 26.43 4.06 -7.66
C PRO A 83 26.40 4.57 -9.09
N ARG A 84 27.48 5.21 -9.58
CA ARG A 84 27.57 5.71 -10.96
C ARG A 84 27.68 4.58 -11.97
N THR A 85 28.55 3.60 -11.73
CA THR A 85 28.70 2.46 -12.64
C THR A 85 27.43 1.63 -12.72
N ALA A 86 26.76 1.37 -11.59
CA ALA A 86 25.49 0.64 -11.56
C ALA A 86 24.38 1.42 -12.26
N ALA A 87 24.26 2.73 -12.00
CA ALA A 87 23.27 3.58 -12.62
C ALA A 87 23.41 3.65 -14.15
N ASN A 88 24.64 3.76 -14.66
CA ASN A 88 24.91 3.73 -16.09
C ASN A 88 24.52 2.38 -16.72
N GLU A 89 24.77 1.28 -16.02
CA GLU A 89 24.50 -0.07 -16.52
C GLU A 89 22.99 -0.36 -16.63
N ILE A 90 22.21 0.05 -15.63
CA ILE A 90 20.75 -0.19 -15.60
C ILE A 90 19.92 0.98 -16.16
N GLY A 91 20.57 2.05 -16.64
CA GLY A 91 19.91 3.19 -17.29
C GLY A 91 19.07 4.08 -16.37
N VAL A 92 19.49 4.28 -15.11
CA VAL A 92 18.78 5.14 -14.14
C VAL A 92 19.68 6.22 -13.55
N SER A 93 19.14 7.09 -12.69
CA SER A 93 19.96 8.13 -12.06
C SER A 93 20.87 7.58 -10.95
N THR A 94 22.12 8.05 -10.90
CA THR A 94 23.10 7.74 -9.84
C THR A 94 22.54 7.93 -8.43
N LYS A 95 21.79 9.02 -8.23
CA LYS A 95 21.20 9.38 -6.93
C LYS A 95 20.13 8.38 -6.48
N LEU A 96 19.39 7.77 -7.41
CA LEU A 96 18.40 6.75 -7.10
C LEU A 96 19.09 5.46 -6.63
N VAL A 97 20.10 5.00 -7.38
CA VAL A 97 20.89 3.82 -7.01
C VAL A 97 21.54 4.01 -5.64
N GLU A 98 22.19 5.15 -5.38
CA GLU A 98 22.81 5.44 -4.09
C GLU A 98 21.82 5.33 -2.92
N GLN A 99 20.61 5.88 -3.08
CA GLN A 99 19.58 5.81 -2.03
C GLN A 99 19.07 4.40 -1.79
N ILE A 100 18.80 3.63 -2.85
CA ILE A 100 18.28 2.26 -2.73
C ILE A 100 19.36 1.33 -2.17
N MET A 101 20.60 1.45 -2.63
CA MET A 101 21.73 0.66 -2.13
C MET A 101 22.03 0.98 -0.66
N THR A 102 21.85 2.23 -0.23
CA THR A 102 21.99 2.62 1.18
C THR A 102 20.88 2.01 2.04
N ASP A 103 19.61 2.09 1.60
CA ASP A 103 18.46 1.51 2.33
C ASP A 103 18.56 -0.03 2.42
N ALA A 104 19.15 -0.67 1.40
CA ALA A 104 19.45 -2.11 1.38
C ALA A 104 20.68 -2.52 2.20
N GLY A 105 21.42 -1.57 2.77
CA GLY A 105 22.63 -1.83 3.56
C GLY A 105 23.90 -2.14 2.74
N ALA A 106 23.83 -2.07 1.41
CA ALA A 106 24.97 -2.26 0.51
C ALA A 106 26.00 -1.14 0.64
N LEU A 107 25.53 0.06 0.96
CA LEU A 107 26.36 1.25 1.17
C LEU A 107 26.12 1.83 2.57
N PRO A 108 27.18 2.26 3.28
CA PRO A 108 27.03 3.02 4.52
C PRO A 108 26.32 4.36 4.27
N ALA A 109 25.43 4.76 5.18
CA ALA A 109 24.73 6.05 5.09
C ALA A 109 25.68 7.26 5.10
N ALA A 110 26.83 7.12 5.76
CA ALA A 110 27.92 8.08 5.73
C ALA A 110 29.22 7.33 5.39
N ASP A 111 29.64 7.44 4.14
CA ASP A 111 30.89 6.84 3.67
C ASP A 111 31.94 7.94 3.42
N PRO A 112 33.01 8.03 4.24
CA PRO A 112 34.04 9.05 4.10
C PRO A 112 34.90 8.81 2.85
N ARG A 113 34.84 7.61 2.24
CA ARG A 113 35.61 7.31 1.04
C ARG A 113 35.21 8.24 -0.11
N PRO A 114 36.15 8.55 -1.01
CA PRO A 114 35.84 9.20 -2.27
C PRO A 114 34.76 8.45 -3.05
N PHE A 115 33.89 9.17 -3.74
CA PHE A 115 32.72 8.60 -4.42
C PHE A 115 33.06 7.42 -5.35
N ALA A 116 34.21 7.45 -6.03
CA ALA A 116 34.66 6.37 -6.90
C ALA A 116 34.90 5.04 -6.18
N LEU A 117 35.24 5.09 -4.88
CA LEU A 117 35.56 3.97 -4.01
C LEU A 117 34.41 3.58 -3.06
N ARG A 118 33.24 4.23 -3.18
CA ARG A 118 32.01 3.82 -2.50
C ARG A 118 31.41 2.66 -3.25
N THR A 119 31.96 1.48 -3.04
CA THR A 119 31.64 0.28 -3.79
C THR A 119 30.79 -0.71 -3.00
N PHE A 120 30.04 -1.54 -3.73
CA PHE A 120 29.26 -2.69 -3.24
C PHE A 120 29.41 -3.86 -4.22
N ASP A 121 29.15 -5.08 -3.75
CA ASP A 121 29.30 -6.30 -4.53
C ASP A 121 28.26 -6.38 -5.66
N ALA A 122 28.72 -6.62 -6.88
CA ALA A 122 27.87 -6.64 -8.06
C ALA A 122 26.98 -7.89 -8.13
N ALA A 123 27.48 -9.05 -7.70
CA ALA A 123 26.75 -10.31 -7.77
C ALA A 123 25.71 -10.41 -6.65
N GLU A 124 26.06 -10.00 -5.43
CA GLU A 124 25.17 -10.01 -4.26
C GLU A 124 23.92 -9.14 -4.48
N TYR A 125 24.08 -7.98 -5.12
CA TYR A 125 23.00 -7.01 -5.36
C TYR A 125 22.46 -7.02 -6.79
N ALA A 126 22.86 -7.99 -7.64
CA ALA A 126 22.43 -8.07 -9.03
C ALA A 126 20.89 -8.11 -9.18
N TRP A 127 20.23 -8.88 -8.32
CA TRP A 127 18.76 -8.97 -8.30
C TRP A 127 18.11 -7.61 -8.02
N LEU A 128 18.67 -6.83 -7.09
CA LEU A 128 18.13 -5.53 -6.71
C LEU A 128 18.36 -4.51 -7.83
N LEU A 129 19.51 -4.55 -8.49
CA LEU A 129 19.80 -3.72 -9.66
C LEU A 129 18.84 -4.01 -10.82
N ALA A 130 18.43 -5.27 -11.00
CA ALA A 130 17.43 -5.64 -12.02
C ALA A 130 16.02 -5.10 -11.70
N GLU A 131 15.68 -4.92 -10.42
CA GLU A 131 14.38 -4.41 -9.98
C GLU A 131 14.24 -2.88 -10.07
N ILE A 132 15.34 -2.13 -9.87
CA ILE A 132 15.28 -0.67 -9.81
C ILE A 132 14.63 -0.02 -11.06
N PRO A 133 14.93 -0.45 -12.30
CA PRO A 133 14.32 0.15 -13.50
C PRO A 133 12.83 -0.15 -13.65
N THR A 134 12.31 -1.19 -12.98
CA THR A 134 10.90 -1.59 -13.06
C THR A 134 10.01 -0.83 -12.07
N LEU A 135 10.62 -0.05 -11.18
CA LEU A 135 9.91 0.68 -10.14
C LEU A 135 9.00 1.75 -10.71
N VAL A 136 7.80 1.82 -10.16
CA VAL A 136 6.77 2.76 -10.58
C VAL A 136 6.39 3.75 -9.50
N GLY A 137 5.88 4.89 -9.95
CA GLY A 137 5.28 5.89 -9.09
C GLY A 137 4.00 5.38 -8.44
N ARG A 138 3.58 6.07 -7.38
CA ARG A 138 2.29 5.81 -6.71
C ARG A 138 1.10 5.85 -7.68
N GLY A 139 1.08 6.79 -8.63
CA GLY A 139 -0.01 6.95 -9.60
C GLY A 139 -0.17 5.72 -10.49
N ASP A 140 0.94 5.25 -11.06
CA ASP A 140 0.97 4.08 -11.95
C ASP A 140 0.58 2.81 -11.20
N MET A 141 1.05 2.65 -9.96
CA MET A 141 0.68 1.53 -9.09
C MET A 141 -0.84 1.49 -8.84
N LEU A 142 -1.44 2.64 -8.50
CA LEU A 142 -2.89 2.73 -8.29
C LEU A 142 -3.68 2.41 -9.55
N ALA A 143 -3.24 2.94 -10.70
CA ALA A 143 -3.89 2.75 -11.99
C ALA A 143 -3.86 1.27 -12.40
N ALA A 144 -2.68 0.64 -12.37
CA ALA A 144 -2.51 -0.75 -12.78
C ALA A 144 -3.27 -1.73 -11.87
N MET A 145 -3.27 -1.52 -10.56
CA MET A 145 -4.02 -2.37 -9.64
C MET A 145 -5.53 -2.12 -9.67
N GLY A 146 -5.99 -0.99 -10.20
CA GLY A 146 -7.36 -0.51 -10.00
C GLY A 146 -7.68 -0.24 -8.53
N ALA A 147 -6.71 0.26 -7.75
CA ALA A 147 -6.88 0.59 -6.34
C ALA A 147 -7.13 2.11 -6.14
N THR A 148 -7.52 2.49 -4.93
CA THR A 148 -7.61 3.89 -4.47
C THR A 148 -6.45 4.21 -3.51
N GLU A 149 -6.15 5.50 -3.30
CA GLU A 149 -5.08 5.92 -2.38
C GLU A 149 -5.26 5.34 -0.96
N ALA A 150 -6.51 5.35 -0.46
CA ALA A 150 -6.82 4.80 0.87
C ALA A 150 -6.61 3.27 0.94
N GLN A 151 -6.87 2.56 -0.15
CA GLN A 151 -6.61 1.12 -0.26
C GLN A 151 -5.11 0.84 -0.29
N LEU A 152 -4.34 1.50 -1.16
CA LEU A 152 -2.89 1.30 -1.24
C LEU A 152 -2.20 1.65 0.08
N ARG A 153 -2.62 2.73 0.75
CA ARG A 153 -2.14 3.09 2.09
C ARG A 153 -2.37 1.96 3.10
N THR A 154 -3.57 1.38 3.12
CA THR A 154 -3.90 0.27 4.01
C THR A 154 -3.07 -0.97 3.71
N LEU A 155 -2.92 -1.32 2.42
CA LEU A 155 -2.09 -2.46 1.98
C LEU A 155 -0.63 -2.29 2.42
N ARG A 156 -0.11 -1.07 2.35
CA ARG A 156 1.24 -0.70 2.83
C ARG A 156 1.36 -0.81 4.34
N GLU A 157 0.44 -0.19 5.09
CA GLU A 157 0.47 -0.16 6.56
C GLU A 157 0.39 -1.56 7.16
N GLU A 158 -0.41 -2.44 6.55
CA GLU A 158 -0.54 -3.83 6.95
C GLU A 158 0.53 -4.75 6.34
N LYS A 159 1.52 -4.18 5.63
CA LYS A 159 2.66 -4.89 5.02
C LYS A 159 2.27 -5.99 4.02
N ILE A 160 1.10 -5.87 3.41
CA ILE A 160 0.57 -6.77 2.38
C ILE A 160 1.32 -6.53 1.06
N ILE A 161 1.46 -5.26 0.69
CA ILE A 161 2.34 -4.81 -0.39
C ILE A 161 3.42 -3.94 0.23
N ARG A 162 4.67 -4.15 -0.15
CA ARG A 162 5.81 -3.44 0.44
C ARG A 162 6.51 -2.65 -0.66
N PRO A 163 6.78 -1.35 -0.46
CA PRO A 163 7.69 -0.66 -1.36
C PRO A 163 9.07 -1.30 -1.25
N LEU A 164 9.80 -1.35 -2.37
CA LEU A 164 11.17 -1.89 -2.42
C LEU A 164 12.10 -1.12 -1.48
N THR A 165 11.88 0.19 -1.37
CA THR A 165 12.63 1.07 -0.47
C THR A 165 11.69 1.96 0.34
N LYS A 166 12.07 2.25 1.59
CA LYS A 166 11.38 3.23 2.45
C LYS A 166 12.04 4.60 2.41
N HIS A 167 13.07 4.77 1.58
CA HIS A 167 13.84 5.99 1.53
C HIS A 167 12.94 7.18 1.12
N PRO A 168 12.82 8.25 1.94
CA PRO A 168 11.80 9.28 1.79
C PRO A 168 11.94 10.12 0.50
N ARG A 169 13.12 10.10 -0.13
CA ARG A 169 13.39 10.85 -1.37
C ARG A 169 13.09 10.04 -2.63
N VAL A 170 12.80 8.74 -2.52
CA VAL A 170 12.46 7.89 -3.66
C VAL A 170 10.95 8.00 -3.93
N LYS A 171 10.60 8.66 -5.05
CA LYS A 171 9.20 8.92 -5.43
C LYS A 171 8.50 7.72 -6.07
N ALA A 172 9.27 6.79 -6.63
CA ALA A 172 8.80 5.57 -7.28
C ALA A 172 9.37 4.35 -6.55
N PRO A 173 8.80 3.95 -5.41
CA PRO A 173 9.35 2.84 -4.62
C PRO A 173 8.61 1.52 -4.86
N TRP A 174 7.64 1.46 -5.78
CA TRP A 174 6.72 0.32 -5.91
C TRP A 174 7.12 -0.60 -7.04
N GLN A 175 7.11 -1.92 -6.77
CA GLN A 175 7.12 -2.93 -7.82
C GLN A 175 5.69 -3.13 -8.31
N LEU A 176 5.45 -2.89 -9.60
CA LEU A 176 4.12 -3.05 -10.18
C LEU A 176 3.61 -4.49 -10.11
N ALA A 177 4.55 -5.44 -10.22
CA ALA A 177 4.29 -6.87 -10.14
C ALA A 177 3.61 -7.28 -8.83
N ASP A 178 4.03 -6.74 -7.67
CA ASP A 178 3.42 -7.06 -6.37
C ASP A 178 1.92 -6.71 -6.33
N GLY A 179 1.58 -5.55 -6.90
CA GLY A 179 0.20 -5.09 -6.96
C GLY A 179 -0.67 -5.95 -7.85
N LEU A 180 -0.16 -6.27 -9.04
CA LEU A 180 -0.86 -7.12 -10.00
C LEU A 180 -0.97 -8.57 -9.51
N ALA A 181 0.05 -9.09 -8.83
CA ALA A 181 0.05 -10.42 -8.24
C ALA A 181 -1.05 -10.55 -7.17
N LEU A 182 -1.22 -9.55 -6.30
CA LEU A 182 -2.31 -9.54 -5.32
C LEU A 182 -3.69 -9.55 -6.00
N VAL A 183 -3.87 -8.76 -7.05
CA VAL A 183 -5.14 -8.72 -7.81
C VAL A 183 -5.40 -10.06 -8.49
N ALA A 184 -4.39 -10.65 -9.13
CA ALA A 184 -4.49 -11.95 -9.79
C ALA A 184 -4.79 -13.08 -8.79
N GLU A 185 -4.13 -13.07 -7.63
CA GLU A 185 -4.37 -14.00 -6.54
C GLU A 185 -5.83 -13.97 -6.09
N LEU A 186 -6.36 -12.78 -5.78
CA LEU A 186 -7.74 -12.63 -5.37
C LEU A 186 -8.72 -13.04 -6.46
N HIS A 187 -8.41 -12.72 -7.72
CA HIS A 187 -9.21 -13.17 -8.86
C HIS A 187 -9.29 -14.70 -8.97
N ALA A 188 -8.17 -15.41 -8.75
CA ALA A 188 -8.12 -16.87 -8.78
C ALA A 188 -8.89 -17.53 -7.62
N LEU A 189 -9.07 -16.82 -6.50
CA LEU A 189 -9.79 -17.30 -5.32
C LEU A 189 -11.29 -16.94 -5.34
N MET A 190 -11.74 -16.15 -6.32
CA MET A 190 -13.14 -15.77 -6.45
C MET A 190 -14.05 -16.99 -6.66
N GLN A 191 -15.22 -16.96 -6.02
CA GLN A 191 -16.31 -17.89 -6.27
C GLN A 191 -17.39 -17.21 -7.12
N PRO A 192 -18.17 -17.97 -7.91
CA PRO A 192 -19.27 -17.41 -8.71
C PRO A 192 -20.29 -16.66 -7.85
N ASP A 193 -20.85 -15.62 -8.44
CA ASP A 193 -21.71 -14.61 -7.83
C ASP A 193 -22.88 -15.22 -7.05
N PRO A 194 -23.17 -14.76 -5.82
CA PRO A 194 -24.44 -15.06 -5.17
C PRO A 194 -25.51 -14.09 -5.66
N ALA A 195 -26.65 -14.66 -6.00
CA ALA A 195 -27.81 -13.98 -6.58
C ALA A 195 -28.43 -12.84 -5.73
N ASP A 196 -27.95 -12.60 -4.50
CA ASP A 196 -28.46 -11.58 -3.59
C ASP A 196 -27.34 -10.64 -3.10
N GLY A 197 -27.21 -9.48 -3.73
CA GLY A 197 -26.18 -8.46 -3.44
C GLY A 197 -26.28 -7.79 -2.05
N SER A 198 -27.21 -8.18 -1.18
CA SER A 198 -27.42 -7.51 0.12
C SER A 198 -26.35 -7.85 1.19
N GLY A 199 -25.69 -9.00 1.06
CA GLY A 199 -24.75 -9.55 2.05
C GLY A 199 -23.28 -9.15 1.87
N TRP A 200 -22.93 -8.55 0.74
CA TRP A 200 -21.54 -8.26 0.37
C TRP A 200 -21.11 -6.85 0.74
N GLU A 201 -19.82 -6.68 1.01
CA GLU A 201 -19.19 -5.39 1.18
C GLU A 201 -17.71 -5.44 0.76
N GLY A 202 -17.14 -4.31 0.35
CA GLY A 202 -15.72 -4.24 0.03
C GLY A 202 -14.83 -4.41 1.26
N LEU A 203 -13.62 -4.96 1.09
CA LEU A 203 -12.69 -5.27 2.20
C LEU A 203 -12.42 -4.06 3.11
N GLN A 204 -12.31 -2.85 2.54
CA GLN A 204 -12.09 -1.63 3.34
C GLN A 204 -13.32 -1.21 4.17
N PHE A 205 -14.53 -1.50 3.67
CA PHE A 205 -15.76 -1.29 4.45
C PHE A 205 -15.84 -2.27 5.61
N ALA A 206 -15.53 -3.55 5.36
CA ALA A 206 -15.45 -4.59 6.39
C ALA A 206 -14.46 -4.22 7.50
N LYS A 207 -13.25 -3.78 7.15
CA LYS A 207 -12.25 -3.27 8.11
C LYS A 207 -12.80 -2.13 8.96
N ARG A 208 -13.39 -1.11 8.31
CA ARG A 208 -13.94 0.05 9.04
C ARG A 208 -15.11 -0.32 9.95
N ARG A 209 -15.93 -1.29 9.56
CA ARG A 209 -17.11 -1.73 10.30
C ARG A 209 -16.76 -2.58 11.51
N THR A 210 -15.80 -3.50 11.35
CA THR A 210 -15.52 -4.56 12.34
C THR A 210 -14.19 -4.40 13.06
N GLY A 211 -13.28 -3.56 12.53
CA GLY A 211 -11.91 -3.46 13.00
C GLY A 211 -11.00 -4.59 12.53
N LEU A 212 -11.51 -5.61 11.83
CA LEU A 212 -10.72 -6.71 11.30
C LEU A 212 -9.71 -6.20 10.25
N PRO A 213 -8.39 -6.43 10.41
CA PRO A 213 -7.40 -6.00 9.43
C PRO A 213 -7.64 -6.64 8.06
N VAL A 214 -7.31 -5.91 6.99
CA VAL A 214 -7.39 -6.44 5.62
C VAL A 214 -6.52 -7.69 5.47
N GLY A 215 -5.33 -7.72 6.07
CA GLY A 215 -4.44 -8.87 6.03
C GLY A 215 -5.06 -10.12 6.67
N ALA A 216 -5.85 -9.95 7.74
CA ALA A 216 -6.57 -11.07 8.36
C ALA A 216 -7.69 -11.61 7.44
N MET A 217 -8.40 -10.71 6.75
CA MET A 217 -9.39 -11.10 5.74
C MET A 217 -8.73 -11.81 4.55
N LEU A 218 -7.61 -11.30 4.05
CA LEU A 218 -6.86 -11.95 2.95
C LEU A 218 -6.38 -13.35 3.35
N ASN A 219 -5.85 -13.52 4.58
CA ASN A 219 -5.47 -14.83 5.07
C ASN A 219 -6.67 -15.77 5.16
N ALA A 220 -7.81 -15.29 5.68
CA ALA A 220 -9.03 -16.11 5.72
C ALA A 220 -9.54 -16.51 4.33
N ILE A 221 -9.40 -15.63 3.32
CA ILE A 221 -9.71 -15.94 1.92
C ILE A 221 -8.75 -17.02 1.38
N ARG A 222 -7.44 -16.87 1.59
CA ARG A 222 -6.40 -17.86 1.20
C ARG A 222 -6.67 -19.23 1.81
N GLU A 223 -7.12 -19.24 3.06
CA GLU A 223 -7.44 -20.45 3.83
C GLU A 223 -8.86 -20.97 3.55
N ARG A 224 -9.57 -20.37 2.59
CA ARG A 224 -10.95 -20.71 2.18
C ARG A 224 -11.98 -20.65 3.31
N ARG A 225 -11.69 -19.91 4.39
CA ARG A 225 -12.62 -19.63 5.49
C ARG A 225 -13.50 -18.41 5.24
N MET A 226 -13.19 -17.64 4.20
CA MET A 226 -13.96 -16.47 3.76
C MET A 226 -14.08 -16.50 2.25
N ARG A 227 -15.29 -16.23 1.75
CA ARG A 227 -15.57 -16.11 0.34
C ARG A 227 -15.25 -14.71 -0.15
N VAL A 228 -14.72 -14.65 -1.36
CA VAL A 228 -14.47 -13.41 -2.08
C VAL A 228 -15.25 -13.45 -3.39
N ALA A 229 -15.89 -12.32 -3.71
CA ALA A 229 -16.63 -12.09 -4.94
C ALA A 229 -16.19 -10.76 -5.54
N ARG A 230 -16.79 -10.40 -6.68
CA ARG A 230 -16.48 -9.17 -7.42
C ARG A 230 -17.72 -8.33 -7.61
N ASP A 231 -17.59 -7.03 -7.36
CA ASP A 231 -18.58 -6.04 -7.77
C ASP A 231 -18.53 -5.85 -9.29
N PRO A 232 -19.61 -6.17 -10.04
CA PRO A 232 -19.64 -6.03 -11.49
C PRO A 232 -19.52 -4.59 -11.97
N GLY A 233 -19.85 -3.60 -11.12
CA GLY A 233 -19.71 -2.17 -11.42
C GLY A 233 -18.28 -1.65 -11.26
N GLN A 234 -17.34 -2.48 -10.79
CA GLN A 234 -15.97 -2.08 -10.52
C GLN A 234 -14.94 -3.05 -11.16
N SER A 235 -13.70 -2.57 -11.26
CA SER A 235 -12.57 -3.34 -11.80
C SER A 235 -11.33 -3.23 -10.90
N GLY A 236 -10.42 -4.19 -11.02
CA GLY A 236 -9.20 -4.25 -10.22
C GLY A 236 -9.47 -4.47 -8.72
N TYR A 237 -8.50 -4.12 -7.88
CA TYR A 237 -8.52 -4.38 -6.45
C TYR A 237 -9.77 -3.83 -5.74
N ARG A 238 -10.28 -2.67 -6.15
CA ARG A 238 -11.46 -2.05 -5.51
C ARG A 238 -12.75 -2.87 -5.69
N SER A 239 -12.78 -3.79 -6.65
CA SER A 239 -13.95 -4.60 -6.95
C SER A 239 -14.14 -5.79 -6.01
N PHE A 240 -13.12 -6.19 -5.25
CA PHE A 240 -13.23 -7.36 -4.38
C PHE A 240 -14.15 -7.09 -3.18
N MET A 241 -15.06 -8.02 -2.96
CA MET A 241 -16.05 -8.00 -1.88
C MET A 241 -15.95 -9.27 -1.03
N VAL A 242 -16.36 -9.15 0.23
CA VAL A 242 -16.45 -10.25 1.21
C VAL A 242 -17.85 -10.25 1.84
N LEU A 243 -18.26 -11.40 2.37
CA LEU A 243 -19.54 -11.54 3.06
C LEU A 243 -19.50 -10.95 4.47
N LYS A 244 -20.45 -10.05 4.77
CA LYS A 244 -20.59 -9.42 6.10
C LYS A 244 -20.62 -10.45 7.23
N ALA A 245 -21.39 -11.53 7.05
CA ALA A 245 -21.57 -12.57 8.06
C ALA A 245 -20.29 -13.35 8.36
N GLU A 246 -19.43 -13.56 7.35
CA GLU A 246 -18.16 -14.28 7.51
C GLU A 246 -17.10 -13.40 8.19
N VAL A 247 -17.08 -12.11 7.83
CA VAL A 247 -16.26 -11.12 8.53
C VAL A 247 -16.65 -11.05 10.01
N ASP A 248 -17.96 -10.98 10.29
CA ASP A 248 -18.47 -10.91 11.67
C ASP A 248 -18.08 -12.15 12.46
N SER A 249 -18.26 -13.34 11.87
CA SER A 249 -17.89 -14.62 12.48
C SER A 249 -16.40 -14.69 12.86
N LEU A 250 -15.49 -14.16 12.03
CA LEU A 250 -14.06 -14.14 12.33
C LEU A 250 -13.67 -13.20 13.46
N THR A 251 -14.41 -12.10 13.66
CA THR A 251 -14.14 -11.18 14.77
C THR A 251 -14.64 -11.69 16.13
N GLY A 252 -15.30 -12.86 16.16
CA GLY A 252 -16.04 -13.31 17.33
C GLY A 252 -17.24 -12.40 17.67
N ALA A 253 -17.49 -11.37 16.85
CA ALA A 253 -18.74 -10.66 16.86
C ALA A 253 -19.80 -11.66 16.42
N ARG A 254 -20.58 -12.15 17.38
CA ARG A 254 -21.83 -12.84 17.06
C ARG A 254 -22.51 -11.95 16.01
N PRO A 255 -22.97 -12.51 14.87
CA PRO A 255 -23.71 -11.72 13.91
C PRO A 255 -24.70 -10.89 14.73
N HIS A 256 -24.80 -9.60 14.45
CA HIS A 256 -26.00 -8.86 14.82
C HIS A 256 -27.13 -9.48 14.00
N VAL A 257 -27.49 -10.74 14.30
CA VAL A 257 -28.85 -11.20 14.25
C VAL A 257 -29.57 -10.08 14.93
N ARG A 258 -30.48 -9.44 14.19
CA ARG A 258 -31.53 -8.65 14.81
C ARG A 258 -32.33 -9.62 15.68
N ARG A 259 -31.78 -10.12 16.78
CA ARG A 259 -32.57 -10.34 17.96
C ARG A 259 -32.99 -8.93 18.29
N ARG A 260 -34.26 -8.65 17.98
CA ARG A 260 -35.03 -7.69 18.75
C ARG A 260 -34.64 -7.98 20.20
N ASP A 261 -33.80 -7.13 20.78
CA ASP A 261 -33.63 -7.15 22.22
C ASP A 261 -35.06 -7.04 22.74
N GLU A 262 -35.54 -8.04 23.47
CA GLU A 262 -36.85 -7.96 24.12
C GLU A 262 -36.89 -6.80 25.13
N THR A 263 -35.72 -6.23 25.43
CA THR A 263 -35.48 -5.00 26.19
C THR A 263 -35.30 -3.74 25.33
N ALA A 264 -35.35 -3.82 24.00
CA ALA A 264 -35.36 -2.64 23.15
C ALA A 264 -36.67 -1.87 23.41
N ALA A 265 -36.55 -0.62 23.87
CA ALA A 265 -37.71 0.23 24.14
C ALA A 265 -38.67 0.16 22.96
N ALA A 266 -39.96 0.00 23.25
CA ALA A 266 -41.02 -0.18 22.27
C ALA A 266 -41.07 1.00 21.28
N GLY A 267 -40.33 0.91 20.18
CA GLY A 267 -40.25 1.98 19.18
C GLY A 267 -39.07 1.85 18.22
N GLN A 268 -39.04 2.76 17.24
CA GLN A 268 -37.96 2.89 16.26
C GLN A 268 -37.29 4.26 16.36
N PRO A 269 -36.03 4.43 15.92
CA PRO A 269 -35.41 5.75 15.88
C PRO A 269 -36.23 6.73 15.05
N ALA A 270 -36.38 7.96 15.55
CA ALA A 270 -37.15 9.02 14.91
C ALA A 270 -36.71 9.31 13.46
N SER A 271 -35.41 9.13 13.15
CA SER A 271 -34.90 9.27 11.79
C SER A 271 -35.43 8.20 10.83
N VAL A 272 -35.63 6.97 11.32
CA VAL A 272 -36.20 5.87 10.52
C VAL A 272 -37.67 6.15 10.23
N PHE A 273 -38.44 6.57 11.25
CA PHE A 273 -39.82 6.99 11.07
C PHE A 273 -39.96 8.20 10.14
N ALA A 274 -39.14 9.25 10.32
CA ALA A 274 -39.14 10.43 9.47
C ALA A 274 -38.89 10.06 7.99
N ASN A 275 -37.94 9.16 7.74
CA ASN A 275 -37.68 8.66 6.39
C ASN A 275 -38.86 7.88 5.80
N SER A 276 -39.57 7.07 6.60
CA SER A 276 -40.73 6.30 6.12
C SER A 276 -41.92 7.19 5.74
N ILE A 277 -42.05 8.38 6.35
CA ILE A 277 -43.09 9.37 6.03
C ILE A 277 -42.59 10.46 5.06
N GLY A 278 -41.44 10.25 4.41
CA GLY A 278 -40.92 11.17 3.39
C GLY A 278 -40.24 12.44 3.94
N MET A 279 -40.07 12.57 5.25
CA MET A 279 -39.34 13.67 5.89
C MET A 279 -37.83 13.40 5.91
N ARG A 280 -37.18 13.58 4.75
CA ARG A 280 -35.76 13.24 4.54
C ARG A 280 -34.75 14.30 5.03
N ARG A 281 -35.21 15.52 5.36
CA ARG A 281 -34.32 16.61 5.79
C ARG A 281 -33.82 16.34 7.22
N ARG A 282 -32.50 16.29 7.38
CA ARG A 282 -31.86 16.05 8.69
C ARG A 282 -32.28 17.13 9.70
N GLY A 283 -32.67 16.69 10.90
CA GLY A 283 -33.03 17.58 12.02
C GLY A 283 -34.49 18.00 12.09
N TRP A 284 -35.32 17.69 11.09
CA TRP A 284 -36.74 18.07 11.09
C TRP A 284 -37.56 17.43 12.20
N TYR A 285 -37.47 16.12 12.37
CA TYR A 285 -38.23 15.43 13.42
C TYR A 285 -37.81 15.85 14.84
N PRO A 286 -36.51 15.99 15.16
CA PRO A 286 -36.09 16.62 16.42
C PRO A 286 -36.65 18.04 16.63
N ALA A 287 -36.72 18.87 15.58
CA ALA A 287 -37.27 20.21 15.68
C ALA A 287 -38.78 20.19 15.99
N LEU A 288 -39.56 19.32 15.32
CA LEU A 288 -40.99 19.13 15.63
C LEU A 288 -41.20 18.61 17.05
N HIS A 289 -40.33 17.72 17.52
CA HIS A 289 -40.38 17.21 18.89
C HIS A 289 -40.10 18.31 19.92
N GLN A 290 -39.06 19.13 19.70
CA GLN A 290 -38.74 20.28 20.55
C GLN A 290 -39.85 21.33 20.56
N ALA A 291 -40.56 21.52 19.44
CA ALA A 291 -41.71 22.40 19.33
C ALA A 291 -43.02 21.79 19.90
N GLY A 292 -42.98 20.55 20.41
CA GLY A 292 -44.15 19.89 21.01
C GLY A 292 -45.14 19.27 20.01
N HIS A 293 -44.80 19.21 18.72
CA HIS A 293 -45.68 18.71 17.66
C HIS A 293 -45.44 17.23 17.31
N ALA A 294 -44.28 16.67 17.65
CA ALA A 294 -43.97 15.27 17.41
C ALA A 294 -43.64 14.53 18.72
N PRO A 295 -44.52 13.65 19.21
CA PRO A 295 -44.24 12.81 20.36
C PRO A 295 -43.04 11.89 20.08
N ALA A 296 -42.08 11.88 21.00
CA ALA A 296 -40.91 11.02 20.95
C ALA A 296 -40.28 10.96 22.34
N PHE A 297 -39.39 10.01 22.55
CA PHE A 297 -38.65 9.87 23.79
C PHE A 297 -37.17 9.62 23.52
N TRP A 298 -36.30 10.06 24.44
CA TRP A 298 -34.87 9.83 24.33
C TRP A 298 -34.52 8.41 24.77
N ASN A 299 -33.74 7.71 23.94
CA ASN A 299 -33.18 6.42 24.29
C ASN A 299 -31.75 6.28 23.74
N ARG A 300 -30.97 5.36 24.30
CA ARG A 300 -29.62 5.06 23.81
C ARG A 300 -29.69 4.20 22.55
N HIS A 301 -29.00 4.61 21.50
CA HIS A 301 -28.85 3.80 20.30
C HIS A 301 -28.10 2.50 20.63
N PRO A 302 -28.59 1.31 20.23
CA PRO A 302 -28.02 0.02 20.65
C PRO A 302 -26.54 -0.13 20.25
N VAL A 303 -26.20 0.33 19.04
CA VAL A 303 -24.82 0.29 18.51
C VAL A 303 -23.94 1.45 19.00
N THR A 304 -24.31 2.69 18.71
CA THR A 304 -23.44 3.86 18.99
C THR A 304 -23.48 4.32 20.44
N ARG A 305 -24.38 3.77 21.28
CA ARG A 305 -24.68 4.15 22.67
C ARG A 305 -25.05 5.62 22.89
N ARG A 306 -25.11 6.43 21.82
CA ARG A 306 -25.51 7.84 21.84
C ARG A 306 -26.99 7.98 22.14
N ALA A 307 -27.38 9.04 22.84
CA ALA A 307 -28.79 9.39 23.01
C ALA A 307 -29.38 9.82 21.66
N VAL A 308 -30.47 9.17 21.25
CA VAL A 308 -31.21 9.43 20.01
C VAL A 308 -32.71 9.39 20.34
N LEU A 309 -33.51 10.18 19.62
CA LEU A 309 -34.97 10.14 19.74
C LEU A 309 -35.55 8.85 19.14
N TYR A 310 -36.50 8.26 19.85
CA TYR A 310 -37.30 7.10 19.46
C TYR A 310 -38.78 7.47 19.42
N VAL A 311 -39.52 6.74 18.58
CA VAL A 311 -40.95 6.93 18.35
C VAL A 311 -41.62 5.56 18.53
N SER A 312 -42.50 5.42 19.51
CA SER A 312 -43.33 4.24 19.73
C SER A 312 -44.48 4.16 18.72
N GLU A 313 -45.20 3.03 18.63
CA GLU A 313 -46.40 2.97 17.79
C GLU A 313 -47.48 3.99 18.23
N ASP A 314 -47.65 4.20 19.54
CA ASP A 314 -48.54 5.22 20.08
C ASP A 314 -48.12 6.64 19.66
N ASP A 315 -46.81 6.91 19.66
CA ASP A 315 -46.27 8.21 19.20
C ASP A 315 -46.52 8.43 17.71
N LYS A 316 -46.38 7.39 16.87
CA LYS A 316 -46.72 7.47 15.44
C LYS A 316 -48.20 7.75 15.25
N ALA A 317 -49.07 7.05 15.97
CA ALA A 317 -50.51 7.28 15.91
C ALA A 317 -50.87 8.70 16.34
N LYS A 318 -50.26 9.20 17.42
CA LYS A 318 -50.43 10.58 17.88
C LYS A 318 -49.91 11.61 16.87
N PHE A 319 -48.82 11.33 16.16
CA PHE A 319 -48.29 12.20 15.11
C PHE A 319 -49.21 12.23 13.88
N HIS A 320 -49.76 11.08 13.47
CA HIS A 320 -50.62 10.98 12.30
C HIS A 320 -52.05 11.54 12.50
N ARG A 321 -52.48 11.75 13.74
CA ARG A 321 -53.75 12.43 14.03
C ARG A 321 -53.80 13.88 13.50
N PRO A 322 -52.82 14.74 13.79
CA PRO A 322 -52.78 16.10 13.27
C PRO A 322 -52.02 16.25 11.93
N PHE A 323 -51.13 15.32 11.57
CA PHE A 323 -50.24 15.49 10.42
C PHE A 323 -50.32 14.38 9.38
N LEU A 324 -50.50 14.81 8.13
CA LEU A 324 -50.28 14.00 6.94
C LEU A 324 -49.11 14.55 6.13
N THR A 325 -48.27 13.64 5.66
CA THR A 325 -47.16 13.92 4.75
C THR A 325 -47.55 13.55 3.32
N PRO A 326 -46.89 14.08 2.28
CA PRO A 326 -47.14 13.65 0.90
C PRO A 326 -47.03 12.14 0.69
N ALA A 327 -46.12 11.47 1.41
CA ALA A 327 -45.96 10.02 1.33
C ALA A 327 -47.12 9.25 2.01
N THR A 328 -47.60 9.73 3.15
CA THR A 328 -48.72 9.09 3.86
C THR A 328 -50.04 9.35 3.14
N MET A 329 -50.25 10.55 2.58
CA MET A 329 -51.42 10.83 1.74
C MET A 329 -51.49 9.92 0.52
N GLN A 330 -50.36 9.64 -0.12
CA GLN A 330 -50.33 8.72 -1.26
C GLN A 330 -50.71 7.29 -0.85
N SER A 331 -50.25 6.86 0.33
CA SER A 331 -50.57 5.53 0.87
C SER A 331 -52.03 5.41 1.29
N GLU A 332 -52.59 6.47 1.88
CA GLU A 332 -53.96 6.48 2.42
C GLU A 332 -55.02 6.69 1.34
N PHE A 333 -54.79 7.58 0.38
CA PHE A 333 -55.78 7.92 -0.65
C PHE A 333 -55.55 7.21 -1.99
N GLY A 334 -54.46 6.45 -2.14
CA GLY A 334 -54.12 5.76 -3.39
C GLY A 334 -53.84 6.70 -4.59
N LEU A 335 -53.68 8.01 -4.34
CA LEU A 335 -53.41 9.02 -5.34
C LEU A 335 -51.92 9.40 -5.32
N HIS A 336 -51.35 9.75 -6.47
CA HIS A 336 -49.97 10.21 -6.53
C HIS A 336 -49.76 11.45 -5.64
N CYS A 337 -48.64 11.51 -4.90
CA CYS A 337 -48.40 12.56 -3.89
C CYS A 337 -48.51 14.00 -4.44
N GLN A 338 -48.10 14.23 -5.69
CA GLN A 338 -48.25 15.54 -6.35
C GLN A 338 -49.72 15.91 -6.55
N THR A 339 -50.58 14.95 -6.89
CA THR A 339 -52.02 15.16 -7.07
C THR A 339 -52.69 15.54 -5.75
N CYS A 340 -52.34 14.87 -4.65
CA CYS A 340 -52.82 15.24 -3.30
C CYS A 340 -52.38 16.66 -2.93
N THR A 341 -51.09 16.99 -3.12
CA THR A 341 -50.60 18.34 -2.79
C THR A 341 -51.19 19.44 -3.67
N ALA A 342 -51.46 19.16 -4.96
CA ALA A 342 -52.10 20.10 -5.86
C ALA A 342 -53.54 20.42 -5.43
N ARG A 343 -54.31 19.40 -5.03
CA ARG A 343 -55.68 19.58 -4.50
C ARG A 343 -55.69 20.40 -3.21
N LEU A 344 -54.75 20.14 -2.30
CA LEU A 344 -54.61 20.93 -1.07
C LEU A 344 -54.28 22.40 -1.35
N ARG A 345 -53.38 22.67 -2.29
CA ARG A 345 -53.06 24.05 -2.71
C ARG A 345 -54.25 24.74 -3.36
N ALA A 346 -54.99 24.05 -4.23
CA ALA A 346 -56.20 24.57 -4.85
C ALA A 346 -57.30 24.90 -3.82
N ALA A 347 -57.36 24.13 -2.73
CA ALA A 347 -58.25 24.36 -1.59
C ALA A 347 -57.71 25.40 -0.58
N GLY A 348 -56.57 26.05 -0.85
CA GLY A 348 -55.97 27.07 0.01
C GLY A 348 -55.31 26.53 1.29
N VAL A 349 -55.12 25.22 1.42
CA VAL A 349 -54.49 24.60 2.59
C VAL A 349 -52.98 24.85 2.56
N ARG A 350 -52.46 25.46 3.61
CA ARG A 350 -51.03 25.76 3.76
C ARG A 350 -50.32 24.61 4.49
N PRO A 351 -49.10 24.23 4.07
CA PRO A 351 -48.25 23.32 4.84
C PRO A 351 -47.98 23.89 6.23
N PHE A 352 -47.89 22.99 7.21
CA PHE A 352 -47.45 23.31 8.57
C PHE A 352 -45.97 23.72 8.62
#